data_AF-K9Y2Q2-F1
#
_entry.id   AF-K9Y2Q2-F1
#
_cell.length_a   1.000
_cell.length_b   1.000
_cell.length_c   1.000
_cell.angle_alpha   90.00
_cell.angle_beta   90.00
_cell.angle_gamma   90.00
#
_symmetry.space_group_name_H-M   'P 1'
#
loop_
_entity.id
_entity.type
_entity.pdbx_description
1 polymer ?
#
loop_
_entity_poly.entity_id
_entity_poly.type
_entity_poly.pdbx_seq_one_letter_code
_entity_poly.pdbx_strand_id
1 'polypeptide(L)'
;MNHQEKLEFIKVFLNQTPRTQEVLIEFINSNNYQDIAKKLKIEPNTASQHITKVCKELKLRQKFPDLSSKEISLELRKLLNLYIDDIAVDKISQALSLTRKTVNYRSRQDFRQGQIIIIIDINPLQINFNFLCKFLKEIQRFFGNDVITIKKIEDGSIKLTITGTLEGCQRIKSQFDAGELTEILESRVIDVSLVEVEVETENNLWTNLSNWLQSNILPDWELEEIVGATITALRTNPDFFATPAFGSLMGNSNEEELTSISELLANLNNEDLNIVRLAAQELGSREANNREVIARLKEKLNTINDLETQWQIALTLGKIAPEKYLQAKAQKQIIELDDTSLELVLAIKNEDDDFIDILVEIRPDWNDYLPIGLEAKILEESGEDFWQDDFVSTQLVTDSRAYIYFNFWGMPGDRFILQLSLNHTILQKNFQI
;
A
#
# COMPACT_ATOMS: atom_id res chain seq x y z
N MET A 1 24.64 -19.98 -15.87
CA MET A 1 24.37 -18.85 -14.96
C MET A 1 23.78 -19.41 -13.67
N ASN A 2 24.27 -18.99 -12.51
CA ASN A 2 23.80 -19.49 -11.21
C ASN A 2 22.64 -18.62 -10.65
N HIS A 3 21.99 -19.07 -9.58
CA HIS A 3 20.86 -18.37 -8.95
C HIS A 3 21.22 -16.94 -8.48
N GLN A 4 22.45 -16.71 -8.04
CA GLN A 4 22.92 -15.40 -7.58
C GLN A 4 22.96 -14.37 -8.72
N GLU A 5 23.42 -14.78 -9.91
CA GLU A 5 23.43 -13.93 -11.11
C GLU A 5 22.02 -13.55 -11.56
N LYS A 6 21.04 -14.44 -11.34
CA LYS A 6 19.62 -14.13 -11.59
C LYS A 6 19.13 -13.03 -10.64
N LEU A 7 19.35 -13.18 -9.34
CA LEU A 7 18.93 -12.18 -8.34
C LEU A 7 19.59 -10.82 -8.57
N GLU A 8 20.86 -10.79 -8.97
CA GLU A 8 21.57 -9.57 -9.34
C GLU A 8 20.90 -8.88 -10.54
N PHE A 9 20.50 -9.65 -11.56
CA PHE A 9 19.78 -9.11 -12.71
C PHE A 9 18.44 -8.48 -12.32
N ILE A 10 17.66 -9.19 -11.51
CA ILE A 10 16.34 -8.74 -11.06
C ILE A 10 16.43 -7.42 -10.30
N LYS A 11 17.38 -7.33 -9.36
CA LYS A 11 17.61 -6.10 -8.60
C LYS A 11 17.95 -4.92 -9.50
N VAL A 12 18.85 -5.12 -10.47
CA VAL A 12 19.26 -4.05 -11.39
C VAL A 12 18.11 -3.65 -12.33
N PHE A 13 17.38 -4.61 -12.89
CA PHE A 13 16.26 -4.34 -13.80
C PHE A 13 15.12 -3.56 -13.11
N LEU A 14 14.74 -3.98 -11.89
CA LEU A 14 13.64 -3.34 -11.15
C LEU A 14 14.00 -1.93 -10.65
N ASN A 15 15.28 -1.66 -10.38
CA ASN A 15 15.74 -0.32 -10.00
C ASN A 15 15.85 0.65 -11.19
N GLN A 16 15.55 0.22 -12.42
CA GLN A 16 15.50 1.11 -13.57
C GLN A 16 14.19 1.90 -13.64
N THR A 17 14.23 3.07 -14.27
CA THR A 17 13.00 3.83 -14.56
C THR A 17 12.08 3.05 -15.50
N PRO A 18 10.75 3.24 -15.46
CA PRO A 18 9.81 2.53 -16.34
C PRO A 18 10.18 2.66 -17.82
N ARG A 19 10.64 3.86 -18.21
CA ARG A 19 11.11 4.12 -19.58
C ARG A 19 12.34 3.30 -19.97
N THR A 20 13.26 3.10 -19.04
CA THR A 20 14.46 2.28 -19.26
C THR A 20 14.09 0.79 -19.35
N GLN A 21 13.15 0.33 -18.52
CA GLN A 21 12.61 -1.03 -18.58
C GLN A 21 11.94 -1.31 -19.94
N GLU A 22 11.13 -0.37 -20.44
CA GLU A 22 10.50 -0.46 -21.75
C GLU A 22 11.52 -0.56 -22.89
N VAL A 23 12.58 0.26 -22.86
CA VAL A 23 13.69 0.19 -23.82
C VAL A 23 14.41 -1.16 -23.77
N LEU A 24 14.65 -1.72 -22.58
CA LEU A 24 15.29 -3.02 -22.42
C LEU A 24 14.43 -4.16 -22.98
N ILE A 25 13.13 -4.15 -22.68
CA ILE A 25 12.17 -5.13 -23.20
C ILE A 25 12.16 -5.09 -24.73
N GLU A 26 12.11 -3.91 -25.34
CA GLU A 26 12.15 -3.76 -26.79
C GLU A 26 13.50 -4.14 -27.41
N PHE A 27 14.60 -3.92 -26.69
CA PHE A 27 15.93 -4.37 -27.11
C PHE A 27 16.03 -5.89 -27.16
N ILE A 28 15.54 -6.56 -26.14
CA ILE A 28 15.46 -8.02 -26.05
C ILE A 28 14.62 -8.62 -27.19
N ASN A 29 13.59 -7.89 -27.63
CA ASN A 29 12.68 -8.36 -28.68
C ASN A 29 13.21 -8.12 -30.10
N SER A 30 13.79 -6.95 -30.37
CA SER A 30 14.14 -6.50 -31.73
C SER A 30 15.63 -6.63 -32.09
N ASN A 31 16.53 -6.64 -31.10
CA ASN A 31 17.99 -6.54 -31.27
C ASN A 31 18.47 -5.36 -32.13
N ASN A 32 17.62 -4.36 -32.39
CA ASN A 32 17.93 -3.23 -33.27
C ASN A 32 17.54 -1.90 -32.63
N TYR A 33 18.55 -1.09 -32.29
CA TYR A 33 18.36 0.22 -31.67
C TYR A 33 17.48 1.17 -32.49
N GLN A 34 17.49 1.06 -33.82
CA GLN A 34 16.67 1.92 -34.67
C GLN A 34 15.18 1.56 -34.62
N ASP A 35 14.87 0.27 -34.52
CA ASP A 35 13.49 -0.19 -34.43
C ASP A 35 12.87 0.17 -33.08
N ILE A 36 13.66 0.06 -32.01
CA ILE A 36 13.27 0.50 -30.65
C ILE A 36 12.99 2.00 -30.63
N ALA A 37 13.92 2.78 -31.19
CA ALA A 37 13.83 4.23 -31.27
C ALA A 37 12.56 4.67 -32.00
N LYS A 38 12.29 4.06 -33.16
CA LYS A 38 11.09 4.31 -33.96
C LYS A 38 9.81 3.92 -33.22
N LYS A 39 9.79 2.76 -32.57
CA LYS A 39 8.61 2.24 -31.87
C LYS A 39 8.27 3.06 -30.63
N LEU A 40 9.29 3.44 -29.85
CA LEU A 40 9.13 4.21 -28.62
C LEU A 40 9.13 5.73 -28.84
N LYS A 41 9.33 6.19 -30.09
CA LYS A 41 9.45 7.61 -30.46
C LYS A 41 10.54 8.33 -29.65
N ILE A 42 11.72 7.72 -29.56
CA ILE A 42 12.92 8.29 -28.91
C ILE A 42 14.07 8.36 -29.90
N GLU A 43 15.08 9.18 -29.60
CA GLU A 43 16.29 9.22 -30.39
C GLU A 43 17.07 7.88 -30.27
N PRO A 44 17.63 7.33 -31.36
CA PRO A 44 18.41 6.08 -31.32
C PRO A 44 19.55 6.08 -30.32
N ASN A 45 20.17 7.25 -30.09
CA ASN A 45 21.22 7.41 -29.11
C ASN A 45 20.71 7.24 -27.67
N THR A 46 19.48 7.71 -27.39
CA THR A 46 18.84 7.56 -26.08
C THR A 46 18.56 6.09 -25.77
N ALA A 47 18.06 5.32 -26.75
CA ALA A 47 17.87 3.87 -26.58
C ALA A 47 19.19 3.16 -26.23
N SER A 48 20.26 3.47 -26.97
CA SER A 48 21.61 2.93 -26.73
C SER A 48 22.15 3.29 -25.33
N GLN A 49 21.91 4.52 -24.85
CA GLN A 49 22.34 4.96 -23.53
C GLN A 49 21.63 4.18 -22.40
N HIS A 50 20.32 3.99 -22.49
CA HIS A 50 19.55 3.20 -21.53
C HIS A 50 20.07 1.75 -21.44
N ILE A 51 20.29 1.11 -22.58
CA ILE A 51 20.79 -0.28 -22.64
C ILE A 51 22.23 -0.36 -22.11
N THR A 52 23.06 0.62 -22.44
CA THR A 52 24.45 0.69 -21.95
C THR A 52 24.52 0.87 -20.45
N LYS A 53 23.65 1.71 -19.87
CA LYS A 53 23.56 1.94 -18.42
C LYS A 53 23.30 0.62 -17.69
N VAL A 54 22.30 -0.12 -18.15
CA VAL A 54 21.88 -1.40 -17.54
C VAL A 54 22.96 -2.46 -17.71
N CYS A 55 23.55 -2.58 -18.90
CA CYS A 55 24.65 -3.50 -19.14
C CYS A 55 25.88 -3.20 -18.25
N LYS A 56 26.12 -1.93 -17.93
CA LYS A 56 27.19 -1.50 -17.01
C LYS A 56 26.88 -1.91 -15.58
N GLU A 57 25.65 -1.68 -15.11
CA GLU A 57 25.21 -2.05 -13.75
C GLU A 57 25.22 -3.57 -13.54
N LEU A 58 24.84 -4.34 -14.55
CA LEU A 58 24.92 -5.80 -14.56
C LEU A 58 26.34 -6.35 -14.76
N LYS A 59 27.33 -5.46 -15.00
CA LYS A 59 28.71 -5.81 -15.34
C LYS A 59 28.82 -6.78 -16.52
N LEU A 60 27.87 -6.77 -17.46
CA LEU A 60 27.83 -7.73 -18.57
C LEU A 60 29.06 -7.64 -19.46
N ARG A 61 29.58 -6.44 -19.72
CA ARG A 61 30.82 -6.26 -20.50
C ARG A 61 32.08 -6.69 -19.76
N GLN A 62 32.05 -6.75 -18.42
CA GLN A 62 33.17 -7.27 -17.63
C GLN A 62 33.13 -8.80 -17.60
N LYS A 63 31.92 -9.37 -17.46
CA LYS A 63 31.69 -10.82 -17.49
C LYS A 63 31.90 -11.40 -18.90
N PHE A 64 31.61 -10.64 -19.94
CA PHE A 64 31.70 -11.07 -21.34
C PHE A 64 32.19 -9.93 -22.26
N PRO A 65 33.52 -9.71 -22.34
CA PRO A 65 34.10 -8.57 -23.05
C PRO A 65 33.92 -8.65 -24.58
N ASP A 66 33.78 -9.84 -25.13
CA ASP A 66 33.79 -10.08 -26.59
C ASP A 66 32.38 -10.19 -27.22
N LEU A 67 31.31 -10.02 -26.44
CA LEU A 67 29.95 -10.16 -26.98
C LEU A 67 29.55 -8.97 -27.85
N SER A 68 29.10 -9.28 -29.06
CA SER A 68 28.36 -8.37 -29.91
C SER A 68 27.03 -7.95 -29.26
N SER A 69 26.43 -6.85 -29.76
CA SER A 69 25.10 -6.40 -29.31
C SER A 69 24.02 -7.49 -29.43
N LYS A 70 24.13 -8.35 -30.46
CA LYS A 70 23.23 -9.49 -30.69
C LYS A 70 23.37 -10.56 -29.62
N GLU A 71 24.59 -10.83 -29.18
CA GLU A 71 24.87 -11.81 -28.13
C GLU A 71 24.52 -11.29 -26.74
N ILE A 72 24.76 -10.00 -26.46
CA ILE A 72 24.29 -9.33 -25.23
C ILE A 72 22.77 -9.43 -25.13
N SER A 73 22.05 -9.16 -26.22
CA SER A 73 20.60 -9.27 -26.21
C SER A 73 20.12 -10.72 -26.00
N LEU A 74 20.82 -11.70 -26.58
CA LEU A 74 20.50 -13.11 -26.35
C LEU A 74 20.70 -13.50 -24.87
N GLU A 75 21.74 -12.99 -24.22
CA GLU A 75 22.00 -13.26 -22.80
C GLU A 75 20.99 -12.54 -21.89
N LEU A 76 20.64 -11.29 -22.21
CA LEU A 76 19.54 -10.57 -21.56
C LEU A 76 18.19 -11.29 -21.74
N ARG A 77 17.95 -11.89 -22.92
CA ARG A 77 16.74 -12.69 -23.17
C ARG A 77 16.71 -13.95 -22.31
N LYS A 78 17.84 -14.65 -22.14
CA LYS A 78 17.92 -15.80 -21.22
C LYS A 78 17.64 -15.37 -19.78
N LEU A 79 18.22 -14.25 -19.37
CA LEU A 79 18.01 -13.63 -18.05
C LEU A 79 16.54 -13.29 -17.80
N LEU A 80 15.86 -12.68 -18.79
CA LEU A 80 14.45 -12.31 -18.68
C LEU A 80 13.52 -13.52 -18.73
N ASN A 81 13.79 -14.52 -19.58
CA ASN A 81 12.96 -15.71 -19.67
C ASN A 81 13.02 -16.53 -18.37
N LEU A 82 14.20 -16.62 -17.73
CA LEU A 82 14.35 -17.26 -16.42
C LEU A 82 13.76 -16.45 -15.26
N TYR A 83 13.55 -15.14 -15.45
CA TYR A 83 12.90 -14.26 -14.48
C TYR A 83 11.37 -14.45 -14.46
N ILE A 84 10.79 -14.79 -15.61
CA ILE A 84 9.34 -15.03 -15.75
C ILE A 84 8.94 -16.32 -15.00
N ASP A 85 9.81 -17.33 -14.90
CA ASP A 85 9.51 -18.56 -14.16
C ASP A 85 9.44 -18.37 -12.63
N ASP A 86 10.23 -17.44 -12.06
CA ASP A 86 10.40 -17.33 -10.60
C ASP A 86 9.53 -16.23 -9.93
N ILE A 87 9.07 -15.18 -10.65
CA ILE A 87 8.36 -14.02 -10.03
C ILE A 87 7.29 -13.41 -10.96
N ALA A 88 6.43 -14.24 -11.57
CA ALA A 88 5.48 -13.77 -12.59
C ALA A 88 4.30 -12.94 -12.07
N VAL A 89 3.82 -13.11 -10.83
CA VAL A 89 2.49 -12.58 -10.47
C VAL A 89 2.55 -11.11 -10.03
N ASP A 90 3.20 -10.83 -8.91
CA ASP A 90 3.12 -9.50 -8.28
C ASP A 90 3.78 -8.39 -9.11
N LYS A 91 4.88 -8.71 -9.80
CA LYS A 91 5.68 -7.71 -10.52
C LYS A 91 5.19 -7.45 -11.94
N ILE A 92 4.52 -8.42 -12.56
CA ILE A 92 3.79 -8.18 -13.81
C ILE A 92 2.59 -7.28 -13.52
N SER A 93 1.87 -7.51 -12.41
CA SER A 93 0.80 -6.62 -11.95
C SER A 93 1.30 -5.18 -11.73
N GLN A 94 2.47 -4.98 -11.10
CA GLN A 94 3.10 -3.65 -10.92
C GLN A 94 3.61 -3.00 -12.22
N ALA A 95 4.17 -3.77 -13.17
CA ALA A 95 4.65 -3.20 -14.43
C ALA A 95 3.51 -2.69 -15.32
N LEU A 96 2.30 -3.25 -15.16
CA LEU A 96 1.12 -2.89 -15.96
C LEU A 96 0.41 -1.65 -15.44
N SER A 97 0.37 -1.44 -14.12
CA SER A 97 -0.18 -0.21 -13.53
C SER A 97 0.57 1.04 -14.00
N LEU A 98 1.87 0.91 -14.32
CA LEU A 98 2.73 1.99 -14.82
C LEU A 98 2.49 2.39 -16.29
N THR A 99 1.74 1.61 -17.08
CA THR A 99 1.51 1.91 -18.52
C THR A 99 0.26 2.77 -18.80
N ARG A 100 -0.40 3.30 -17.76
CA ARG A 100 -1.62 4.10 -17.90
C ARG A 100 -1.39 5.41 -18.66
N LYS A 101 -2.26 5.67 -19.63
CA LYS A 101 -2.59 7.02 -20.12
C LYS A 101 -3.97 7.34 -19.56
N THR A 102 -4.04 8.25 -18.59
CA THR A 102 -5.30 8.64 -17.94
C THR A 102 -6.25 9.25 -18.98
N VAL A 103 -7.40 8.62 -19.18
CA VAL A 103 -8.50 9.17 -19.97
C VAL A 103 -9.68 9.35 -19.02
N ASN A 104 -9.90 10.61 -18.62
CA ASN A 104 -10.93 11.02 -17.67
C ASN A 104 -12.34 10.68 -18.22
N TYR A 105 -13.14 9.97 -17.42
CA TYR A 105 -14.57 9.81 -17.67
C TYR A 105 -15.36 10.38 -16.49
N ARG A 106 -16.18 11.40 -16.77
CA ARG A 106 -17.20 11.91 -15.82
C ARG A 106 -18.51 11.17 -16.09
N SER A 107 -18.85 10.18 -15.28
CA SER A 107 -20.19 9.58 -15.28
C SER A 107 -20.62 9.20 -13.86
N ARG A 108 -21.73 9.79 -13.40
CA ARG A 108 -22.41 9.48 -12.14
C ARG A 108 -23.41 8.34 -12.35
N GLN A 109 -22.95 7.10 -12.40
CA GLN A 109 -23.84 5.93 -12.30
C GLN A 109 -23.35 5.01 -11.19
N ASP A 110 -24.29 4.38 -10.48
CA ASP A 110 -24.04 3.44 -9.39
C ASP A 110 -23.11 2.31 -9.88
N PHE A 111 -21.83 2.39 -9.50
CA PHE A 111 -20.82 1.41 -9.89
C PHE A 111 -20.96 0.17 -9.00
N ARG A 112 -21.70 -0.84 -9.46
CA ARG A 112 -21.57 -2.19 -8.90
C ARG A 112 -20.25 -2.79 -9.38
N GLN A 113 -19.35 -3.06 -8.44
CA GLN A 113 -18.13 -3.82 -8.73
C GLN A 113 -18.47 -5.31 -8.87
N GLY A 114 -17.90 -5.93 -9.90
CA GLY A 114 -17.90 -7.39 -10.07
C GLY A 114 -16.47 -7.91 -10.03
N GLN A 115 -16.30 -9.14 -9.60
CA GLN A 115 -15.04 -9.86 -9.77
C GLN A 115 -15.28 -11.05 -10.68
N ILE A 116 -14.35 -11.29 -11.59
CA ILE A 116 -14.39 -12.46 -12.46
C ILE A 116 -13.10 -13.25 -12.28
N ILE A 117 -13.25 -14.54 -12.05
CA ILE A 117 -12.15 -15.48 -11.96
C ILE A 117 -12.07 -16.20 -13.30
N ILE A 118 -10.98 -16.01 -14.03
CA ILE A 118 -10.71 -16.67 -15.31
C ILE A 118 -9.64 -17.73 -15.09
N ILE A 119 -9.95 -18.99 -15.36
CA ILE A 119 -9.01 -20.10 -15.30
C ILE A 119 -8.64 -20.49 -16.73
N ILE A 120 -7.36 -20.41 -17.07
CA ILE A 120 -6.86 -20.67 -18.43
C ILE A 120 -5.91 -21.87 -18.40
N ASP A 121 -6.14 -22.83 -19.29
CA ASP A 121 -5.25 -23.96 -19.55
C ASP A 121 -4.12 -23.46 -20.43
N ILE A 122 -2.97 -23.18 -19.83
CA ILE A 122 -1.79 -22.77 -20.58
C ILE A 122 -0.65 -23.67 -20.16
N ASN A 123 0.01 -24.26 -21.16
CA ASN A 123 1.25 -24.95 -20.94
C ASN A 123 2.25 -23.96 -20.30
N PRO A 124 2.82 -24.24 -19.12
CA PRO A 124 3.75 -23.32 -18.46
C PRO A 124 4.88 -22.82 -19.37
N LEU A 125 5.33 -23.67 -20.31
CA LEU A 125 6.36 -23.33 -21.30
C LEU A 125 5.93 -22.28 -22.35
N GLN A 126 4.63 -22.04 -22.48
CA GLN A 126 4.04 -21.03 -23.36
C GLN A 126 3.78 -19.70 -22.65
N ILE A 127 3.82 -19.66 -21.31
CA ILE A 127 3.67 -18.44 -20.52
C ILE A 127 4.95 -17.61 -20.67
N ASN A 128 4.94 -16.69 -21.63
CA ASN A 128 6.00 -15.70 -21.79
C ASN A 128 5.42 -14.29 -21.72
N PHE A 129 6.32 -13.30 -21.58
CA PHE A 129 5.93 -11.89 -21.46
C PHE A 129 5.07 -11.40 -22.64
N ASN A 130 5.35 -11.83 -23.87
CA ASN A 130 4.56 -11.43 -25.03
C ASN A 130 3.14 -12.00 -24.98
N PHE A 131 3.01 -13.26 -24.55
CA PHE A 131 1.70 -13.87 -24.32
C PHE A 131 0.92 -13.07 -23.27
N LEU A 132 1.50 -12.84 -22.09
CA LEU A 132 0.84 -12.09 -21.02
C LEU A 132 0.46 -10.67 -21.46
N CYS A 133 1.34 -9.95 -22.14
CA CYS A 133 1.03 -8.61 -22.65
C CYS A 133 -0.08 -8.61 -23.70
N LYS A 134 -0.10 -9.58 -24.62
CA LYS A 134 -1.17 -9.70 -25.62
C LYS A 134 -2.50 -10.04 -24.95
N PHE A 135 -2.46 -11.04 -24.07
CA PHE A 135 -3.57 -11.47 -23.25
C PHE A 135 -4.19 -10.29 -22.48
N LEU A 136 -3.37 -9.54 -21.74
CA LEU A 136 -3.83 -8.41 -20.94
C LEU A 136 -4.40 -7.28 -21.79
N LYS A 137 -3.83 -7.00 -22.95
CA LYS A 137 -4.38 -6.00 -23.88
C LYS A 137 -5.76 -6.37 -24.41
N GLU A 138 -5.98 -7.65 -24.71
CA GLU A 138 -7.29 -8.10 -25.16
C GLU A 138 -8.29 -8.08 -24.00
N ILE A 139 -7.90 -8.52 -22.80
CA ILE A 139 -8.74 -8.40 -21.60
C ILE A 139 -9.10 -6.94 -21.30
N GLN A 140 -8.14 -6.01 -21.38
CA GLN A 140 -8.38 -4.57 -21.22
C GLN A 140 -9.40 -4.02 -22.21
N ARG A 141 -9.46 -4.55 -23.44
CA ARG A 141 -10.48 -4.12 -24.41
C ARG A 141 -11.91 -4.43 -23.96
N PHE A 142 -12.12 -5.50 -23.21
CA PHE A 142 -13.45 -5.88 -22.70
C PHE A 142 -13.87 -5.07 -21.47
N PHE A 143 -12.91 -4.74 -20.63
CA PHE A 143 -13.11 -3.98 -19.39
C PHE A 143 -13.08 -2.46 -19.59
N GLY A 144 -12.46 -1.95 -20.65
CA GLY A 144 -12.22 -0.52 -20.81
C GLY A 144 -11.07 -0.07 -19.90
N ASN A 145 -11.32 0.94 -19.06
CA ASN A 145 -10.32 1.52 -18.17
C ASN A 145 -10.22 0.80 -16.81
N ASP A 146 -10.92 -0.32 -16.59
CA ASP A 146 -10.93 -0.99 -15.28
C ASP A 146 -9.57 -1.65 -14.94
N VAL A 147 -9.34 -1.85 -13.64
CA VAL A 147 -8.07 -2.34 -13.10
C VAL A 147 -8.02 -3.87 -13.10
N ILE A 148 -7.13 -4.44 -13.92
CA ILE A 148 -6.91 -5.88 -13.95
C ILE A 148 -5.76 -6.24 -13.01
N THR A 149 -6.03 -7.12 -12.05
CA THR A 149 -5.02 -7.66 -11.13
C THR A 149 -4.85 -9.15 -11.40
N ILE A 150 -3.62 -9.66 -11.36
CA ILE A 150 -3.34 -11.10 -11.40
C ILE A 150 -3.12 -11.55 -9.96
N LYS A 151 -4.02 -12.35 -9.38
CA LYS A 151 -3.87 -12.81 -7.99
C LYS A 151 -3.01 -14.08 -7.84
N LYS A 152 -3.06 -15.02 -8.79
CA LYS A 152 -2.37 -16.32 -8.64
C LYS A 152 -2.03 -16.97 -9.98
N ILE A 153 -0.91 -17.70 -10.04
CA ILE A 153 -0.58 -18.63 -11.13
C ILE A 153 -0.32 -19.99 -10.48
N GLU A 154 -0.93 -21.05 -11.00
CA GLU A 154 -0.78 -22.43 -10.52
C GLU A 154 -0.10 -23.29 -11.59
N ASP A 155 0.55 -24.38 -11.19
CA ASP A 155 1.22 -25.27 -12.15
C ASP A 155 0.19 -25.89 -13.11
N GLY A 156 0.35 -25.62 -14.41
CA GLY A 156 -0.54 -26.13 -15.47
C GLY A 156 -1.81 -25.29 -15.72
N SER A 157 -2.06 -24.22 -14.95
CA SER A 157 -3.16 -23.29 -15.27
C SER A 157 -2.93 -21.89 -14.69
N ILE A 158 -3.38 -20.86 -15.41
CA ILE A 158 -3.37 -19.48 -14.89
C ILE A 158 -4.74 -19.19 -14.30
N LYS A 159 -4.82 -18.95 -12.99
CA LYS A 159 -6.03 -18.47 -12.30
C LYS A 159 -5.98 -16.95 -12.12
N LEU A 160 -6.55 -16.25 -13.08
CA LEU A 160 -6.67 -14.80 -13.05
C LEU A 160 -7.88 -14.40 -12.23
N THR A 161 -7.73 -13.39 -11.39
CA THR A 161 -8.86 -12.82 -10.62
C THR A 161 -8.93 -11.34 -10.94
N ILE A 162 -9.86 -10.99 -11.81
CA ILE A 162 -9.99 -9.65 -12.37
C ILE A 162 -11.15 -8.95 -11.69
N THR A 163 -10.93 -7.70 -11.28
CA THR A 163 -11.96 -6.85 -10.67
C THR A 163 -12.33 -5.75 -11.66
N GLY A 164 -13.61 -5.45 -11.81
CA GLY A 164 -14.04 -4.37 -12.70
C GLY A 164 -15.50 -4.03 -12.51
N THR A 165 -16.06 -3.29 -13.46
CA THR A 165 -17.51 -3.07 -13.51
C THR A 165 -18.25 -4.40 -13.66
N LEU A 166 -19.39 -4.55 -13.00
CA LEU A 166 -20.23 -5.76 -13.15
C LEU A 166 -20.59 -6.01 -14.62
N GLU A 167 -20.89 -4.96 -15.37
CA GLU A 167 -21.16 -5.04 -16.81
C GLU A 167 -19.95 -5.56 -17.59
N GLY A 168 -18.74 -5.05 -17.31
CA GLY A 168 -17.50 -5.55 -17.90
C GLY A 168 -17.27 -7.04 -17.61
N CYS A 169 -17.50 -7.47 -16.37
CA CYS A 169 -17.40 -8.88 -15.99
C CYS A 169 -18.45 -9.74 -16.72
N GLN A 170 -19.71 -9.28 -16.79
CA GLN A 170 -20.78 -9.98 -17.51
C GLN A 170 -20.49 -10.12 -19.01
N ARG A 171 -19.87 -9.10 -19.64
CA ARG A 171 -19.43 -9.18 -21.04
C ARG A 171 -18.40 -10.30 -21.25
N ILE A 172 -17.41 -10.43 -20.37
CA ILE A 172 -16.42 -11.51 -20.47
C ILE A 172 -17.06 -12.88 -20.25
N LYS A 173 -17.93 -13.01 -19.25
CA LYS A 173 -18.66 -14.27 -19.02
C LYS A 173 -19.45 -14.67 -20.26
N SER A 174 -20.14 -13.71 -20.89
CA SER A 174 -20.90 -13.94 -22.12
C SER A 174 -20.01 -14.38 -23.30
N GLN A 175 -18.82 -13.77 -23.44
CA GLN A 175 -17.82 -14.14 -24.45
C GLN A 175 -17.24 -15.54 -24.22
N PHE A 176 -17.05 -15.93 -22.97
CA PHE A 176 -16.65 -17.29 -22.61
C PHE A 176 -17.75 -18.31 -22.95
N ASP A 177 -19.00 -18.01 -22.59
CA ASP A 177 -20.14 -18.88 -22.85
C ASP A 177 -20.42 -19.06 -24.35
N ALA A 178 -20.10 -18.05 -25.15
CA ALA A 178 -20.13 -18.11 -26.62
C ALA A 178 -18.93 -18.86 -27.24
N GLY A 179 -17.90 -19.19 -26.46
CA GLY A 179 -16.64 -19.77 -26.93
C GLY A 179 -15.66 -18.78 -27.57
N GLU A 180 -16.09 -17.53 -27.80
CA GLU A 180 -15.31 -16.46 -28.45
C GLU A 180 -14.04 -16.11 -27.65
N LEU A 181 -14.11 -16.17 -26.31
CA LEU A 181 -12.98 -15.81 -25.46
C LEU A 181 -11.75 -16.70 -25.69
N THR A 182 -11.94 -17.98 -26.02
CA THR A 182 -10.82 -18.90 -26.34
C THR A 182 -10.16 -18.53 -27.67
N GLU A 183 -10.94 -18.08 -28.64
CA GLU A 183 -10.44 -17.64 -29.95
C GLU A 183 -9.64 -16.34 -29.82
N ILE A 184 -10.18 -15.37 -29.08
CA ILE A 184 -9.56 -14.05 -28.85
C ILE A 184 -8.20 -14.18 -28.16
N LEU A 185 -8.13 -15.04 -27.13
CA LEU A 185 -6.94 -15.21 -26.32
C LEU A 185 -5.92 -16.15 -26.97
N GLU A 186 -6.28 -16.82 -28.07
CA GLU A 186 -5.49 -17.87 -28.71
C GLU A 186 -5.02 -18.93 -27.69
N SER A 187 -5.83 -19.18 -26.66
CA SER A 187 -5.53 -20.06 -25.53
C SER A 187 -6.81 -20.59 -24.94
N ARG A 188 -6.78 -21.85 -24.51
CA ARG A 188 -7.96 -22.55 -24.01
C ARG A 188 -8.35 -21.99 -22.65
N VAL A 189 -9.48 -21.30 -22.58
CA VAL A 189 -10.09 -20.91 -21.30
C VAL A 189 -10.85 -22.11 -20.74
N ILE A 190 -10.51 -22.54 -19.53
CA ILE A 190 -11.14 -23.71 -18.87
C ILE A 190 -12.47 -23.27 -18.27
N ASP A 191 -12.45 -22.16 -17.54
CA ASP A 191 -13.58 -21.68 -16.77
C ASP A 191 -13.53 -20.17 -16.62
N VAL A 192 -14.72 -19.57 -16.53
CA VAL A 192 -14.91 -18.16 -16.17
C VAL A 192 -16.04 -18.11 -15.17
N SER A 193 -15.69 -17.82 -13.92
CA SER A 193 -16.63 -17.70 -12.81
C SER A 193 -16.83 -16.23 -12.46
N LEU A 194 -18.07 -15.75 -12.59
CA LEU A 194 -18.45 -14.43 -12.09
C LEU A 194 -18.75 -14.55 -10.60
N VAL A 195 -17.99 -13.82 -9.79
CA VAL A 195 -18.22 -13.67 -8.35
C VAL A 195 -18.74 -12.24 -8.16
N GLU A 196 -20.02 -12.12 -7.81
CA GLU A 196 -20.51 -10.83 -7.34
C GLU A 196 -19.78 -10.53 -6.04
N VAL A 197 -19.00 -9.43 -6.05
CA VAL A 197 -18.38 -8.93 -4.83
C VAL A 197 -19.47 -8.13 -4.15
N GLU A 198 -19.96 -8.65 -3.04
CA GLU A 198 -20.77 -7.84 -2.14
C GLU A 198 -19.85 -6.77 -1.57
N VAL A 199 -19.94 -5.55 -2.13
CA VAL A 199 -19.33 -4.38 -1.53
C VAL A 199 -20.26 -3.97 -0.40
N GLU A 200 -19.88 -4.33 0.83
CA GLU A 200 -20.55 -3.81 2.01
C GLU A 200 -20.22 -2.31 2.10
N THR A 201 -21.10 -1.50 1.53
CA THR A 201 -21.14 -0.07 1.76
C THR A 201 -21.99 0.13 3.00
N GLU A 202 -21.35 0.20 4.17
CA GLU A 202 -22.01 0.79 5.34
C GLU A 202 -22.51 2.17 4.93
N ASN A 203 -23.83 2.38 5.04
CA ASN A 203 -24.58 3.60 4.78
C ASN A 203 -23.78 4.75 4.14
N ASN A 204 -24.18 5.20 2.93
CA ASN A 204 -23.61 6.34 2.16
C ASN A 204 -23.49 7.71 2.90
N LEU A 205 -23.69 7.74 4.21
CA LEU A 205 -23.44 8.87 5.08
C LEU A 205 -21.93 9.07 5.25
N TRP A 206 -21.50 10.27 4.93
CA TRP A 206 -20.12 10.71 5.14
C TRP A 206 -19.88 10.92 6.63
N THR A 207 -18.88 10.25 7.16
CA THR A 207 -18.41 10.47 8.52
C THR A 207 -17.64 11.79 8.57
N ASN A 208 -18.23 12.80 9.21
CA ASN A 208 -17.61 14.12 9.31
C ASN A 208 -16.59 14.14 10.47
N LEU A 209 -15.31 14.25 10.13
CA LEU A 209 -14.17 14.23 11.04
C LEU A 209 -14.06 15.52 11.84
N SER A 210 -14.42 16.67 11.27
CA SER A 210 -14.52 17.93 12.00
C SER A 210 -15.46 17.85 13.22
N ASN A 211 -16.51 17.01 13.19
CA ASN A 211 -17.35 16.78 14.37
C ASN A 211 -16.58 16.13 15.54
N TRP A 212 -15.49 15.41 15.27
CA TRP A 212 -14.64 14.79 16.30
C TRP A 212 -13.84 15.84 17.06
N LEU A 213 -13.38 16.90 16.37
CA LEU A 213 -12.74 18.05 16.99
C LEU A 213 -13.66 18.72 18.02
N GLN A 214 -14.97 18.64 17.83
CA GLN A 214 -15.97 19.14 18.78
C GLN A 214 -16.31 18.18 19.94
N SER A 215 -15.51 17.11 20.11
CA SER A 215 -15.63 16.12 21.20
C SER A 215 -16.88 15.23 21.13
N ASN A 216 -17.46 15.09 19.93
CA ASN A 216 -18.50 14.10 19.70
C ASN A 216 -17.83 12.77 19.33
N ILE A 217 -17.95 11.78 20.21
CA ILE A 217 -17.66 10.38 19.88
C ILE A 217 -18.81 9.89 19.00
N LEU A 218 -18.49 9.33 17.83
CA LEU A 218 -19.52 8.79 16.94
C LEU A 218 -20.09 7.48 17.50
N PRO A 219 -21.32 7.11 17.11
CA PRO A 219 -21.83 5.77 17.39
C PRO A 219 -20.84 4.73 16.88
N ASP A 220 -20.54 3.74 17.72
CA ASP A 220 -19.63 2.62 17.42
C ASP A 220 -18.14 2.98 17.28
N TRP A 221 -17.76 4.21 17.65
CA TRP A 221 -16.36 4.63 17.81
C TRP A 221 -16.01 4.77 19.31
N GLU A 222 -14.74 4.54 19.63
CA GLU A 222 -14.17 4.72 20.96
C GLU A 222 -13.01 5.72 20.90
N LEU A 223 -12.75 6.45 21.98
CA LEU A 223 -11.57 7.30 22.06
C LEU A 223 -10.30 6.45 22.04
N GLU A 224 -9.34 6.82 21.19
CA GLU A 224 -8.04 6.16 21.13
C GLU A 224 -6.96 7.10 21.68
N GLU A 225 -6.11 6.59 22.58
CA GLU A 225 -5.06 7.37 23.22
C GLU A 225 -3.66 7.06 22.68
N ILE A 226 -3.55 6.05 21.81
CA ILE A 226 -2.28 5.50 21.33
C ILE A 226 -2.34 5.26 19.83
N VAL A 227 -1.24 5.57 19.13
CA VAL A 227 -1.07 5.25 17.70
C VAL A 227 0.27 4.56 17.43
N GLY A 228 0.31 3.77 16.35
CA GLY A 228 1.50 3.18 15.76
C GLY A 228 2.17 2.04 16.53
N ALA A 229 3.48 1.87 16.31
CA ALA A 229 4.34 0.89 16.93
C ALA A 229 4.35 0.91 18.47
N THR A 230 3.88 1.96 19.15
CA THR A 230 3.67 1.94 20.61
C THR A 230 2.79 0.75 21.03
N ILE A 231 1.75 0.43 20.25
CA ILE A 231 0.91 -0.75 20.48
C ILE A 231 1.69 -2.04 20.20
N THR A 232 2.49 -2.04 19.12
CA THR A 232 3.29 -3.21 18.73
C THR A 232 4.37 -3.51 19.77
N ALA A 233 5.04 -2.50 20.31
CA ALA A 233 6.03 -2.63 21.38
C ALA A 233 5.39 -3.17 22.67
N LEU A 234 4.18 -2.72 23.00
CA LEU A 234 3.41 -3.23 24.14
C LEU A 234 2.95 -4.70 23.94
N ARG A 235 2.60 -5.10 22.71
CA ARG A 235 2.07 -6.44 22.41
C ARG A 235 3.16 -7.50 22.17
N THR A 236 4.18 -7.18 21.38
CA THR A 236 5.10 -8.18 20.79
C THR A 236 6.37 -8.45 21.59
N ASN A 237 6.68 -7.65 22.62
CA ASN A 237 7.92 -7.81 23.35
C ASN A 237 7.74 -7.70 24.88
N PRO A 238 7.39 -8.80 25.56
CA PRO A 238 7.39 -8.86 27.02
C PRO A 238 8.74 -8.48 27.65
N ASP A 239 9.87 -8.70 26.96
CA ASP A 239 11.21 -8.31 27.43
C ASP A 239 11.53 -6.83 27.20
N PHE A 240 10.79 -6.13 26.34
CA PHE A 240 10.82 -4.67 26.30
C PHE A 240 10.39 -4.10 27.67
N PHE A 241 9.48 -4.82 28.36
CA PHE A 241 9.12 -4.52 29.75
C PHE A 241 10.29 -4.70 30.74
N ALA A 242 11.30 -5.47 30.38
CA ALA A 242 12.47 -5.76 31.22
C ALA A 242 13.66 -4.81 30.96
N THR A 243 13.58 -3.87 30.00
CA THR A 243 14.67 -2.90 29.79
C THR A 243 14.78 -1.95 30.98
N PRO A 244 15.98 -1.52 31.44
CA PRO A 244 16.10 -0.67 32.62
C PRO A 244 15.34 0.66 32.54
N ALA A 245 15.22 1.23 31.34
CA ALA A 245 14.49 2.47 31.12
C ALA A 245 12.96 2.27 31.15
N PHE A 246 12.47 1.14 30.62
CA PHE A 246 11.07 0.76 30.76
C PHE A 246 10.74 0.27 32.17
N GLY A 247 11.61 -0.49 32.82
CA GLY A 247 11.48 -0.89 34.22
C GLY A 247 11.48 0.29 35.20
N SER A 248 12.02 1.45 34.79
CA SER A 248 11.86 2.75 35.48
C SER A 248 10.51 3.43 35.18
N LEU A 249 9.98 3.26 33.96
CA LEU A 249 8.64 3.72 33.57
C LEU A 249 7.50 2.86 34.16
N MET A 250 7.76 1.58 34.44
CA MET A 250 6.74 0.59 34.81
C MET A 250 7.00 -0.10 36.15
N GLY A 251 8.02 0.31 36.90
CA GLY A 251 8.27 -0.09 38.29
C GLY A 251 8.25 -1.59 38.53
N ASN A 252 9.43 -2.24 38.56
CA ASN A 252 9.47 -3.66 38.90
C ASN A 252 8.86 -3.95 40.30
N SER A 253 7.66 -4.52 40.26
CA SER A 253 6.98 -5.35 41.26
C SER A 253 6.92 -4.78 42.68
N ASN A 254 5.96 -3.89 42.91
CA ASN A 254 4.91 -3.96 43.93
C ASN A 254 3.94 -2.78 43.73
N GLU A 255 2.66 -2.95 44.07
CA GLU A 255 1.57 -1.98 43.88
C GLU A 255 1.96 -0.52 44.23
N GLU A 256 1.58 0.42 43.34
CA GLU A 256 1.48 1.88 43.56
C GLU A 256 2.72 2.81 43.48
N GLU A 257 3.87 2.44 42.89
CA GLU A 257 4.92 3.45 42.64
C GLU A 257 4.74 4.19 41.31
N LEU A 258 4.08 5.35 41.40
CA LEU A 258 4.02 6.39 40.38
C LEU A 258 5.44 6.78 39.93
N THR A 259 5.85 6.40 38.72
CA THR A 259 6.99 7.07 38.04
C THR A 259 6.81 8.58 38.12
N SER A 260 7.80 9.28 38.66
CA SER A 260 7.65 10.70 38.91
C SER A 260 7.49 11.46 37.58
N ILE A 261 6.73 12.55 37.59
CA ILE A 261 6.61 13.44 36.42
C ILE A 261 8.00 13.90 35.97
N SER A 262 8.92 14.16 36.90
CA SER A 262 10.31 14.50 36.59
C SER A 262 11.05 13.45 35.77
N GLU A 263 10.84 12.15 36.05
CA GLU A 263 11.44 11.05 35.27
C GLU A 263 10.82 10.95 33.89
N LEU A 264 9.49 11.07 33.79
CA LEU A 264 8.79 11.08 32.50
C LEU A 264 9.26 12.24 31.61
N LEU A 265 9.44 13.43 32.20
CA LEU A 265 9.98 14.60 31.50
C LEU A 265 11.43 14.40 31.05
N ALA A 266 12.25 13.70 31.84
CA ALA A 266 13.60 13.34 31.41
C ALA A 266 13.58 12.37 30.21
N ASN A 267 12.65 11.40 30.24
CA ASN A 267 12.49 10.40 29.18
C ASN A 267 12.02 10.97 27.84
N LEU A 268 11.38 12.15 27.80
CA LEU A 268 11.10 12.84 26.54
C LEU A 268 12.37 13.20 25.74
N ASN A 269 13.54 13.24 26.38
CA ASN A 269 14.82 13.48 25.72
C ASN A 269 15.63 12.21 25.42
N ASN A 270 15.02 11.03 25.59
CA ASN A 270 15.68 9.77 25.28
C ASN A 270 15.96 9.63 23.77
N GLU A 271 17.03 8.91 23.43
CA GLU A 271 17.38 8.57 22.04
C GLU A 271 16.47 7.46 21.48
N ASP A 272 15.97 6.57 22.34
CA ASP A 272 14.99 5.55 21.97
C ASP A 272 13.59 6.17 21.88
N LEU A 273 13.05 6.20 20.66
CA LEU A 273 11.75 6.79 20.35
C LEU A 273 10.60 6.04 21.03
N ASN A 274 10.73 4.75 21.34
CA ASN A 274 9.71 4.03 22.08
C ASN A 274 9.59 4.56 23.52
N ILE A 275 10.73 4.86 24.15
CA ILE A 275 10.75 5.46 25.50
C ILE A 275 10.11 6.85 25.47
N VAL A 276 10.41 7.65 24.44
CA VAL A 276 9.80 8.98 24.27
C VAL A 276 8.28 8.88 24.11
N ARG A 277 7.79 7.95 23.26
CA ARG A 277 6.35 7.74 23.02
C ARG A 277 5.61 7.31 24.29
N LEU A 278 6.17 6.36 25.03
CA LEU A 278 5.59 5.91 26.30
C LEU A 278 5.60 6.98 27.37
N ALA A 279 6.69 7.75 27.47
CA ALA A 279 6.74 8.87 28.40
C ALA A 279 5.67 9.93 28.06
N ALA A 280 5.45 10.23 26.78
CA ALA A 280 4.38 11.12 26.35
C ALA A 280 3.00 10.56 26.73
N GLN A 281 2.73 9.28 26.41
CA GLN A 281 1.48 8.62 26.77
C GLN A 281 1.20 8.67 28.28
N GLU A 282 2.17 8.29 29.11
CA GLU A 282 2.06 8.28 30.57
C GLU A 282 1.81 9.69 31.14
N LEU A 283 2.48 10.71 30.59
CA LEU A 283 2.22 12.11 30.95
C LEU A 283 0.77 12.51 30.66
N GLY A 284 0.20 12.00 29.56
CA GLY A 284 -1.18 12.20 29.16
C GLY A 284 -2.20 11.63 30.17
N SER A 285 -1.85 10.53 30.82
CA SER A 285 -2.72 9.84 31.79
C SER A 285 -2.68 10.45 33.19
N ARG A 286 -1.64 11.23 33.54
CA ARG A 286 -1.38 11.68 34.92
C ARG A 286 -1.71 13.14 35.19
N GLU A 287 -1.42 14.05 34.26
CA GLU A 287 -1.36 15.48 34.57
C GLU A 287 -2.12 16.34 33.55
N ALA A 288 -3.43 16.50 33.77
CA ALA A 288 -4.20 17.49 33.02
C ALA A 288 -3.72 18.92 33.36
N ASN A 289 -3.52 19.77 32.35
CA ASN A 289 -3.20 21.19 32.48
C ASN A 289 -1.88 21.54 33.21
N ASN A 290 -0.93 20.61 33.36
CA ASN A 290 0.39 20.95 33.92
C ASN A 290 1.21 21.77 32.92
N ARG A 291 1.50 23.03 33.27
CA ARG A 291 2.20 23.98 32.41
C ARG A 291 3.60 23.53 32.01
N GLU A 292 4.34 22.87 32.90
CA GLU A 292 5.69 22.39 32.61
C GLU A 292 5.64 21.22 31.63
N VAL A 293 4.76 20.24 31.87
CA VAL A 293 4.56 19.09 30.99
C VAL A 293 4.16 19.55 29.59
N ILE A 294 3.17 20.45 29.50
CA ILE A 294 2.71 21.02 28.23
C ILE A 294 3.84 21.77 27.51
N ALA A 295 4.69 22.51 28.22
CA ALA A 295 5.81 23.22 27.60
C ALA A 295 6.84 22.25 27.01
N ARG A 296 7.19 21.20 27.74
CA ARG A 296 8.16 20.18 27.31
C ARG A 296 7.67 19.36 26.13
N LEU A 297 6.40 18.93 26.16
CA LEU A 297 5.80 18.18 25.04
C LEU A 297 5.80 19.01 23.75
N LYS A 298 5.52 20.32 23.82
CA LYS A 298 5.61 21.19 22.63
C LYS A 298 7.02 21.38 22.10
N GLU A 299 7.97 21.62 22.99
CA GLU A 299 9.37 21.72 22.61
C GLU A 299 9.80 20.45 21.89
N LYS A 300 9.39 19.28 22.40
CA LYS A 300 9.67 18.00 21.78
C LYS A 300 8.95 17.84 20.43
N LEU A 301 7.66 18.18 20.34
CA LEU A 301 6.89 18.11 19.11
C LEU A 301 7.54 18.91 17.96
N ASN A 302 8.06 20.09 18.27
CA ASN A 302 8.71 20.97 17.29
C ASN A 302 10.11 20.51 16.87
N THR A 303 10.71 19.55 17.57
CA THR A 303 12.11 19.11 17.35
C THR A 303 12.22 17.66 16.90
N ILE A 304 11.18 16.85 17.06
CA ILE A 304 11.16 15.44 16.68
C ILE A 304 10.73 15.28 15.22
N ASN A 305 11.45 14.44 14.46
CA ASN A 305 11.13 14.15 13.06
C ASN A 305 10.45 12.80 12.84
N ASP A 306 10.32 12.00 13.89
CA ASP A 306 9.64 10.70 13.83
C ASP A 306 8.12 10.90 13.88
N LEU A 307 7.44 10.57 12.78
CA LEU A 307 6.01 10.81 12.58
C LEU A 307 5.15 10.19 13.69
N GLU A 308 5.43 8.93 14.06
CA GLU A 308 4.67 8.25 15.10
C GLU A 308 4.83 8.94 16.46
N THR A 309 6.06 9.34 16.80
CA THR A 309 6.33 10.09 18.02
C THR A 309 5.67 11.46 18.01
N GLN A 310 5.64 12.14 16.86
CA GLN A 310 4.90 13.41 16.71
C GLN A 310 3.41 13.21 17.01
N TRP A 311 2.79 12.19 16.42
CA TRP A 311 1.36 11.91 16.65
C TRP A 311 1.07 11.56 18.11
N GLN A 312 1.88 10.71 18.75
CA GLN A 312 1.66 10.37 20.16
C GLN A 312 1.77 11.60 21.07
N ILE A 313 2.76 12.49 20.83
CA ILE A 313 2.91 13.74 21.57
C ILE A 313 1.73 14.68 21.30
N ALA A 314 1.28 14.78 20.05
CA ALA A 314 0.13 15.61 19.68
C ALA A 314 -1.14 15.12 20.38
N LEU A 315 -1.45 13.81 20.36
CA LEU A 315 -2.59 13.21 21.05
C LEU A 315 -2.54 13.46 22.55
N THR A 316 -1.35 13.30 23.15
CA THR A 316 -1.12 13.62 24.56
C THR A 316 -1.46 15.08 24.87
N LEU A 317 -0.98 16.02 24.04
CA LEU A 317 -1.28 17.44 24.16
C LEU A 317 -2.76 17.74 24.00
N GLY A 318 -3.45 17.09 23.05
CA GLY A 318 -4.89 17.20 22.84
C GLY A 318 -5.70 16.73 24.06
N LYS A 319 -5.22 15.69 24.76
CA LYS A 319 -5.82 15.18 26.00
C LYS A 319 -5.63 16.13 27.19
N ILE A 320 -4.41 16.63 27.43
CA ILE A 320 -4.08 17.39 28.66
C ILE A 320 -4.25 18.91 28.52
N ALA A 321 -4.38 19.44 27.30
CA ALA A 321 -4.49 20.87 27.01
C ALA A 321 -5.47 21.18 25.85
N PRO A 322 -6.72 20.66 25.88
CA PRO A 322 -7.66 20.67 24.75
C PRO A 322 -8.04 22.06 24.25
N GLU A 323 -8.04 23.09 25.11
CA GLU A 323 -8.52 24.43 24.76
C GLU A 323 -7.47 25.34 24.11
N LYS A 324 -6.19 24.92 24.06
CA LYS A 324 -5.09 25.87 23.84
C LYS A 324 -4.10 25.49 22.75
N TYR A 325 -4.04 24.23 22.31
CA TYR A 325 -3.01 23.74 21.38
C TYR A 325 -3.56 22.66 20.45
N LEU A 326 -2.79 22.32 19.39
CA LEU A 326 -3.07 21.28 18.37
C LEU A 326 -4.13 20.29 18.85
N GLN A 327 -5.31 20.38 18.24
CA GLN A 327 -6.46 19.54 18.59
C GLN A 327 -6.27 18.16 17.96
N ALA A 328 -5.21 17.45 18.36
CA ALA A 328 -5.04 16.09 17.94
C ALA A 328 -6.02 15.21 18.69
N LYS A 329 -6.78 14.41 17.96
CA LYS A 329 -7.71 13.43 18.50
C LYS A 329 -7.63 12.17 17.69
N ALA A 330 -7.69 11.03 18.36
CA ALA A 330 -7.83 9.74 17.71
C ALA A 330 -9.09 9.05 18.22
N GLN A 331 -9.78 8.38 17.31
CA GLN A 331 -10.85 7.44 17.64
C GLN A 331 -10.54 6.12 16.95
N LYS A 332 -11.04 5.04 17.53
CA LYS A 332 -10.99 3.71 16.93
C LYS A 332 -12.37 3.11 16.75
N GLN A 333 -12.47 2.19 15.82
CA GLN A 333 -13.66 1.38 15.58
C GLN A 333 -13.23 -0.06 15.26
N ILE A 334 -13.95 -1.02 15.83
CA ILE A 334 -13.83 -2.43 15.41
C ILE A 334 -14.63 -2.62 14.13
N ILE A 335 -13.99 -3.24 13.14
CA ILE A 335 -14.61 -3.58 11.86
C ILE A 335 -14.39 -5.06 11.57
N GLU A 336 -15.37 -5.69 10.93
CA GLU A 336 -15.26 -7.07 10.47
C GLU A 336 -15.03 -7.07 8.96
N LEU A 337 -14.04 -7.85 8.50
CA LEU A 337 -13.73 -8.01 7.08
C LEU A 337 -13.33 -9.46 6.81
N ASP A 338 -14.16 -10.19 6.06
CA ASP A 338 -13.91 -11.60 5.72
C ASP A 338 -13.64 -12.47 6.97
N ASP A 339 -14.56 -12.41 7.94
CA ASP A 339 -14.46 -13.06 9.26
C ASP A 339 -13.22 -12.65 10.08
N THR A 340 -12.56 -11.55 9.71
CA THR A 340 -11.42 -10.99 10.43
C THR A 340 -11.81 -9.68 11.11
N SER A 341 -11.71 -9.66 12.45
CA SER A 341 -11.82 -8.43 13.23
C SER A 341 -10.55 -7.58 13.12
N LEU A 342 -10.71 -6.33 12.71
CA LEU A 342 -9.66 -5.32 12.62
C LEU A 342 -10.03 -4.09 13.47
N GLU A 343 -9.02 -3.45 14.04
CA GLU A 343 -9.11 -2.11 14.61
C GLU A 343 -8.79 -1.08 13.52
N LEU A 344 -9.75 -0.23 13.18
CA LEU A 344 -9.54 0.99 12.40
C LEU A 344 -9.34 2.15 13.37
N VAL A 345 -8.13 2.71 13.39
CA VAL A 345 -7.80 3.92 14.13
C VAL A 345 -7.73 5.07 13.16
N LEU A 346 -8.38 6.18 13.49
CA LEU A 346 -8.27 7.42 12.75
C LEU A 346 -7.89 8.54 13.71
N ALA A 347 -6.78 9.22 13.42
CA ALA A 347 -6.36 10.41 14.14
C ALA A 347 -6.35 11.62 13.22
N ILE A 348 -6.76 12.75 13.77
CA ILE A 348 -6.71 14.05 13.11
C ILE A 348 -5.89 15.00 13.97
N LYS A 349 -5.09 15.87 13.35
CA LYS A 349 -4.25 16.86 14.03
C LYS A 349 -4.35 18.17 13.25
N ASN A 350 -4.79 19.24 13.92
CA ASN A 350 -4.82 20.56 13.31
C ASN A 350 -3.42 21.18 13.33
N GLU A 351 -2.77 21.34 12.17
CA GLU A 351 -1.46 22.01 12.10
C GLU A 351 -1.62 23.53 12.09
N ASP A 352 -2.57 24.04 11.30
CA ASP A 352 -2.91 25.46 11.18
C ASP A 352 -4.42 25.65 10.87
N ASP A 353 -4.83 26.84 10.43
CA ASP A 353 -6.25 27.13 10.15
C ASP A 353 -6.74 26.51 8.82
N ASP A 354 -5.82 26.07 7.95
CA ASP A 354 -6.12 25.70 6.57
C ASP A 354 -6.01 24.18 6.31
N PHE A 355 -5.21 23.45 7.10
CA PHE A 355 -4.94 22.03 6.89
C PHE A 355 -5.12 21.18 8.15
N ILE A 356 -5.76 20.03 7.93
CA ILE A 356 -5.90 18.96 8.92
C ILE A 356 -5.03 17.79 8.48
N ASP A 357 -4.06 17.43 9.31
CA ASP A 357 -3.31 16.19 9.19
C ASP A 357 -4.19 15.02 9.62
N ILE A 358 -4.11 13.92 8.88
CA ILE A 358 -4.91 12.71 9.06
C ILE A 358 -3.98 11.51 9.06
N LEU A 359 -4.12 10.71 10.12
CA LEU A 359 -3.55 9.39 10.24
C LEU A 359 -4.68 8.37 10.19
N VAL A 360 -4.62 7.44 9.24
CA VAL A 360 -5.45 6.24 9.20
C VAL A 360 -4.54 5.09 9.57
N GLU A 361 -4.89 4.28 10.55
CA GLU A 361 -4.14 3.07 10.92
C GLU A 361 -5.10 1.88 10.97
N ILE A 362 -4.68 0.75 10.39
CA ILE A 362 -5.41 -0.52 10.46
C ILE A 362 -4.49 -1.53 11.13
N ARG A 363 -5.00 -2.17 12.18
CA ARG A 363 -4.26 -3.17 12.97
C ARG A 363 -5.19 -4.33 13.37
N PRO A 364 -4.67 -5.51 13.70
CA PRO A 364 -5.49 -6.61 14.19
C PRO A 364 -6.07 -6.29 15.57
N ASP A 365 -7.33 -6.66 15.78
CA ASP A 365 -7.99 -6.51 17.08
C ASP A 365 -7.40 -7.47 18.13
N TRP A 366 -7.35 -8.77 17.80
CA TRP A 366 -6.91 -9.84 18.72
C TRP A 366 -5.63 -10.58 18.31
N ASN A 367 -5.10 -10.32 17.12
CA ASN A 367 -3.91 -11.00 16.58
C ASN A 367 -2.66 -10.12 16.68
N ASP A 368 -1.48 -10.73 16.54
CA ASP A 368 -0.20 -10.00 16.50
C ASP A 368 0.07 -9.37 15.12
N TYR A 369 -0.56 -9.89 14.07
CA TYR A 369 -0.30 -9.51 12.69
C TYR A 369 -1.59 -9.38 11.88
N LEU A 370 -1.55 -8.47 10.90
CA LEU A 370 -2.57 -8.35 9.86
C LEU A 370 -2.57 -9.60 8.96
N PRO A 371 -3.73 -10.00 8.44
CA PRO A 371 -3.81 -11.12 7.52
C PRO A 371 -3.08 -10.81 6.20
N ILE A 372 -2.30 -11.79 5.71
CA ILE A 372 -1.64 -11.70 4.40
C ILE A 372 -2.71 -11.59 3.32
N GLY A 373 -2.54 -10.64 2.41
CA GLY A 373 -3.50 -10.33 1.35
C GLY A 373 -4.48 -9.22 1.69
N LEU A 374 -4.46 -8.68 2.92
CA LEU A 374 -5.16 -7.44 3.25
C LEU A 374 -4.59 -6.29 2.42
N GLU A 375 -5.45 -5.63 1.66
CA GLU A 375 -5.14 -4.41 0.93
C GLU A 375 -5.97 -3.26 1.49
N ALA A 376 -5.34 -2.15 1.78
CA ALA A 376 -5.99 -0.90 2.12
C ALA A 376 -5.68 0.18 1.10
N LYS A 377 -6.67 1.02 0.79
CA LYS A 377 -6.58 2.12 -0.15
C LYS A 377 -7.23 3.38 0.39
N ILE A 378 -6.61 4.52 0.14
CA ILE A 378 -7.24 5.84 0.25
C ILE A 378 -7.60 6.28 -1.16
N LEU A 379 -8.87 6.59 -1.37
CA LEU A 379 -9.44 7.01 -2.65
C LEU A 379 -10.05 8.41 -2.51
N GLU A 380 -10.14 9.14 -3.61
CA GLU A 380 -10.92 10.38 -3.68
C GLU A 380 -12.44 10.09 -3.64
N GLU A 381 -13.27 11.13 -3.50
CA GLU A 381 -14.73 11.02 -3.61
C GLU A 381 -15.21 10.38 -4.93
N SER A 382 -14.41 10.51 -6.00
CA SER A 382 -14.68 9.90 -7.30
C SER A 382 -14.49 8.38 -7.32
N GLY A 383 -13.84 7.81 -6.30
CA GLY A 383 -13.37 6.43 -6.27
C GLY A 383 -12.03 6.20 -6.99
N GLU A 384 -11.40 7.26 -7.49
CA GLU A 384 -10.04 7.20 -8.07
C GLU A 384 -8.97 7.16 -6.97
N ASP A 385 -7.77 6.69 -7.31
CA ASP A 385 -6.63 6.63 -6.40
C ASP A 385 -6.36 8.05 -5.83
N PHE A 386 -6.23 8.17 -4.51
CA PHE A 386 -5.95 9.47 -3.87
C PHE A 386 -4.55 9.95 -4.24
N TRP A 387 -4.44 11.19 -4.75
CA TRP A 387 -3.18 11.76 -5.20
C TRP A 387 -2.74 12.94 -4.34
N GLN A 388 -1.56 12.79 -3.74
CA GLN A 388 -0.78 13.83 -3.09
C GLN A 388 0.70 13.53 -3.32
N ASP A 389 1.55 14.56 -3.41
CA ASP A 389 2.97 14.38 -3.67
C ASP A 389 3.60 13.43 -2.63
N ASP A 390 4.32 12.41 -3.13
CA ASP A 390 4.97 11.35 -2.33
C ASP A 390 4.04 10.48 -1.46
N PHE A 391 2.72 10.59 -1.60
CA PHE A 391 1.75 9.77 -0.85
C PHE A 391 1.51 8.40 -1.51
N VAL A 392 1.58 7.34 -0.71
CA VAL A 392 1.26 5.97 -1.13
C VAL A 392 -0.18 5.65 -0.77
N SER A 393 -1.08 5.79 -1.73
CA SER A 393 -2.52 5.59 -1.53
C SER A 393 -2.96 4.13 -1.43
N THR A 394 -2.07 3.16 -1.67
CA THR A 394 -2.38 1.72 -1.61
C THR A 394 -1.30 0.96 -0.85
N GLN A 395 -1.71 0.13 0.11
CA GLN A 395 -0.81 -0.78 0.84
C GLN A 395 -1.37 -2.20 0.85
N LEU A 396 -0.52 -3.17 0.50
CA LEU A 396 -0.83 -4.60 0.51
C LEU A 396 0.05 -5.31 1.55
N VAL A 397 -0.57 -6.09 2.43
CA VAL A 397 0.11 -6.93 3.41
C VAL A 397 0.61 -8.20 2.72
N THR A 398 1.92 -8.34 2.57
CA THR A 398 2.58 -9.49 1.93
C THR A 398 3.49 -10.27 2.89
N ASP A 399 3.62 -9.80 4.12
CA ASP A 399 4.51 -10.29 5.18
C ASP A 399 3.82 -10.13 6.54
N SER A 400 4.50 -10.56 7.61
CA SER A 400 4.00 -10.43 8.98
C SER A 400 4.14 -8.99 9.50
N ARG A 401 3.21 -8.11 9.13
CA ARG A 401 3.09 -6.74 9.65
C ARG A 401 2.03 -6.64 10.73
N ALA A 402 2.36 -5.90 11.79
CA ALA A 402 1.43 -5.64 12.89
C ALA A 402 0.38 -4.57 12.53
N TYR A 403 0.66 -3.67 11.60
CA TYR A 403 -0.27 -2.63 11.17
C TYR A 403 0.11 -2.07 9.79
N ILE A 404 -0.81 -1.34 9.19
CA ILE A 404 -0.60 -0.46 8.02
C ILE A 404 -1.15 0.91 8.39
N TYR A 405 -0.54 1.97 7.86
CA TYR A 405 -1.00 3.33 8.15
C TYR A 405 -0.84 4.27 6.96
N PHE A 406 -1.74 5.23 6.82
CA PHE A 406 -1.69 6.31 5.85
C PHE A 406 -1.58 7.62 6.62
N ASN A 407 -0.67 8.49 6.19
CA ASN A 407 -0.53 9.83 6.72
C ASN A 407 -0.61 10.82 5.56
N PHE A 408 -1.62 11.67 5.58
CA PHE A 408 -1.88 12.68 4.55
C PHE A 408 -2.56 13.88 5.20
N TRP A 409 -2.71 14.96 4.44
CA TRP A 409 -3.43 16.15 4.88
C TRP A 409 -4.57 16.49 3.91
N GLY A 410 -5.56 17.22 4.41
CA GLY A 410 -6.62 17.79 3.59
C GLY A 410 -7.22 19.05 4.21
N MET A 411 -8.01 19.77 3.42
CA MET A 411 -8.69 20.99 3.85
C MET A 411 -10.05 20.66 4.46
N PRO A 412 -10.58 21.47 5.39
CA PRO A 412 -11.95 21.32 5.88
C PRO A 412 -12.97 21.24 4.74
N GLY A 413 -13.77 20.19 4.72
CA GLY A 413 -14.76 19.89 3.70
C GLY A 413 -14.31 18.92 2.61
N ASP A 414 -13.01 18.64 2.48
CA ASP A 414 -12.46 17.61 1.59
C ASP A 414 -13.00 16.22 1.96
N ARG A 415 -12.97 15.32 0.98
CA ARG A 415 -13.59 13.99 1.08
C ARG A 415 -12.63 12.91 0.63
N PHE A 416 -12.59 11.82 1.37
CA PHE A 416 -11.84 10.63 1.01
C PHE A 416 -12.60 9.36 1.38
N ILE A 417 -12.23 8.25 0.74
CA ILE A 417 -12.79 6.93 0.98
C ILE A 417 -11.65 6.02 1.44
N LEU A 418 -11.81 5.37 2.58
CA LEU A 418 -10.99 4.24 2.97
C LEU A 418 -11.62 2.96 2.41
N GLN A 419 -10.91 2.27 1.53
CA GLN A 419 -11.30 0.95 1.05
C GLN A 419 -10.38 -0.11 1.63
N LEU A 420 -10.96 -1.12 2.27
CA LEU A 420 -10.26 -2.31 2.72
C LEU A 420 -10.74 -3.50 1.89
N SER A 421 -9.82 -4.37 1.50
CA SER A 421 -10.17 -5.61 0.82
C SER A 421 -9.34 -6.77 1.32
N LEU A 422 -10.00 -7.89 1.58
CA LEU A 422 -9.39 -9.14 1.99
C LEU A 422 -10.13 -10.27 1.28
N ASN A 423 -9.39 -11.14 0.61
CA ASN A 423 -9.94 -12.21 -0.21
C ASN A 423 -10.95 -11.71 -1.27
N HIS A 424 -12.24 -11.91 -1.02
CA HIS A 424 -13.36 -11.53 -1.89
C HIS A 424 -14.26 -10.45 -1.28
N THR A 425 -13.94 -9.99 -0.07
CA THR A 425 -14.74 -9.03 0.67
C THR A 425 -14.11 -7.64 0.55
N ILE A 426 -14.95 -6.63 0.28
CA ILE A 426 -14.54 -5.22 0.21
C ILE A 426 -15.41 -4.42 1.16
N LEU A 427 -14.76 -3.68 2.07
CA LEU A 427 -15.39 -2.72 2.96
C LEU A 427 -14.97 -1.31 2.55
N GLN A 428 -15.93 -0.39 2.45
CA GLN A 428 -15.66 1.02 2.19
C GLN A 428 -16.21 1.90 3.30
N LYS A 429 -15.42 2.86 3.77
CA LYS A 429 -15.85 3.92 4.69
C LYS A 429 -15.57 5.29 4.11
N ASN A 430 -16.58 6.16 4.18
CA ASN A 430 -16.55 7.50 3.58
C ASN A 430 -16.32 8.55 4.67
N PHE A 431 -15.34 9.43 4.46
CA PHE A 431 -14.94 10.44 5.43
C PHE A 431 -14.91 11.84 4.80
N GLN A 432 -15.43 12.82 5.55
CA GLN A 432 -15.31 14.23 5.21
C GLN A 432 -14.48 14.92 6.29
N ILE A 433 -13.44 15.64 5.87
CA ILE A 433 -12.49 16.34 6.73
C ILE A 433 -13.18 17.50 7.45
#